data_AF-A0AAC8YE68-F1
#
_entry.id   AF-A0AAC8YE68-F1
#
_cell.length_a   1.000
_cell.length_b   1.000
_cell.length_c   1.000
_cell.angle_alpha   90.00
_cell.angle_beta   90.00
_cell.angle_gamma   90.00
#
_symmetry.space_group_name_H-M   'P 1'
#
loop_
_entity.id
_entity.type
_entity.pdbx_description
1 polymer ?
#
loop_
_entity_poly.entity_id
_entity_poly.type
_entity_poly.pdbx_seq_one_letter_code
_entity_poly.pdbx_strand_id
1 'polypeptide(L)'
;MSDPVTPRNEESTDEETGLNLFDDSASAAGSFAHAMWGYERTSVDNYVREIEQQVSTLKQLTRHMRHQVAEAEKEAEKTDFARLGAHATSILTAAETQAKDLVAKAGTEAERIKEEGRRVAADLRAAAQTEADDIRVAGLANQRELREQATKDARASVDQARQQSTSIVGQAQTHAQSVAADANTRAEATRQNAEAQARQMLESAQKEVGAQKAKAQEEAGATVAAAQKQADGLVSRAKEEAAGIRTRANQEASAIVAKAREESERIATAAKANHDQAVAKINEIQSKASQQMDQAAKNLQESTVKAEKIREDALAEGDKVRTEAAREAENRISVAHRQAAMMKERLEEQYAWRKEQLEREVAALLQRKASVQAQLGNLKDLAEEAKQDFPDADPFAAEEKTKKKSAPDGKKSENSDADKTMVRPANQQAGPEEKTTVIE
;
A
#
# COMPACT_ATOMS: atom_id res chain seq x y z
N MET A 1 127.49 132.82 0.17
CA MET A 1 128.29 133.83 0.91
C MET A 1 129.66 133.83 0.28
N SER A 2 130.21 135.01 -0.04
CA SER A 2 131.64 135.26 -0.29
C SER A 2 132.32 134.55 -1.49
N ASP A 3 133.35 135.11 -2.14
CA ASP A 3 133.81 136.52 -2.28
C ASP A 3 134.72 136.63 -3.55
N PRO A 4 135.19 137.82 -3.99
CA PRO A 4 135.61 138.06 -5.38
C PRO A 4 137.13 138.05 -5.65
N VAL A 5 137.52 138.06 -6.94
CA VAL A 5 138.80 138.59 -7.45
C VAL A 5 138.62 139.31 -8.80
N THR A 6 139.26 140.47 -8.93
CA THR A 6 139.56 141.28 -10.15
C THR A 6 141.07 141.62 -10.09
N PRO A 7 141.74 142.28 -11.08
CA PRO A 7 141.36 142.65 -12.46
C PRO A 7 142.47 142.33 -13.52
N ARG A 8 142.34 142.82 -14.76
CA ARG A 8 143.39 143.65 -15.42
C ARG A 8 142.90 144.36 -16.69
N ASN A 9 143.34 145.62 -16.86
CA ASN A 9 143.50 146.29 -18.14
C ASN A 9 144.98 146.24 -18.52
N GLU A 10 145.32 146.20 -19.81
CA GLU A 10 146.63 146.65 -20.33
C GLU A 10 146.40 147.46 -21.62
N GLU A 11 146.87 148.72 -21.61
CA GLU A 11 147.02 149.63 -22.77
C GLU A 11 148.53 149.94 -22.94
N SER A 12 148.92 150.63 -24.01
CA SER A 12 150.30 151.09 -24.35
C SER A 12 151.29 149.96 -24.76
N THR A 13 152.39 150.20 -25.50
CA THR A 13 152.97 151.40 -26.16
C THR A 13 153.17 151.10 -27.68
N ASP A 14 153.18 152.05 -28.61
CA ASP A 14 154.25 153.03 -28.95
C ASP A 14 155.69 152.47 -29.01
N GLU A 15 156.37 152.63 -30.16
CA GLU A 15 157.83 152.84 -30.28
C GLU A 15 158.27 153.23 -31.72
N GLU A 16 158.34 154.53 -32.02
CA GLU A 16 159.03 155.04 -33.22
C GLU A 16 160.56 155.00 -33.04
N THR A 17 161.20 153.91 -33.48
CA THR A 17 162.67 153.75 -33.34
C THR A 17 163.46 154.61 -34.33
N GLY A 18 163.89 155.78 -33.87
CA GLY A 18 164.62 156.78 -34.66
C GLY A 18 166.05 156.39 -35.08
N LEU A 19 166.18 155.52 -36.11
CA LEU A 19 167.44 155.30 -36.83
C LEU A 19 167.24 155.42 -38.36
N ASN A 20 167.41 156.62 -38.92
CA ASN A 20 167.71 156.87 -40.35
C ASN A 20 168.23 158.30 -40.62
N LEU A 21 168.82 158.98 -39.63
CA LEU A 21 169.36 160.36 -39.78
C LEU A 21 170.88 160.37 -40.02
N PHE A 22 171.34 159.55 -40.98
CA PHE A 22 172.76 159.50 -41.39
C PHE A 22 172.90 159.72 -42.90
N ASP A 23 173.00 161.01 -43.24
CA ASP A 23 173.73 161.59 -44.38
C ASP A 23 173.50 160.97 -45.79
N ASP A 24 172.33 161.24 -46.38
CA ASP A 24 171.93 160.91 -47.76
C ASP A 24 172.65 161.80 -48.83
N SER A 25 173.87 162.23 -48.51
CA SER A 25 174.77 163.02 -49.38
C SER A 25 176.10 162.32 -49.69
N ALA A 26 176.47 161.29 -48.92
CA ALA A 26 177.65 160.47 -49.17
C ALA A 26 177.32 159.27 -50.07
N SER A 27 177.59 159.38 -51.37
CA SER A 27 177.47 158.25 -52.29
C SER A 27 178.36 157.08 -51.84
N ALA A 28 177.84 155.86 -51.98
CA ALA A 28 178.55 154.63 -51.65
C ALA A 28 179.68 154.29 -52.66
N ALA A 29 179.75 155.00 -53.79
CA ALA A 29 180.87 154.93 -54.71
C ALA A 29 182.07 155.75 -54.18
N GLY A 30 183.03 155.05 -53.56
CA GLY A 30 184.28 155.66 -53.10
C GLY A 30 185.04 156.37 -54.24
N SER A 31 185.72 157.48 -53.89
CA SER A 31 186.26 158.45 -54.86
C SER A 31 187.12 157.83 -55.97
N PHE A 32 186.69 158.00 -57.22
CA PHE A 32 187.41 157.53 -58.41
C PHE A 32 188.69 158.33 -58.68
N ALA A 33 189.74 157.64 -59.14
CA ALA A 33 191.02 158.25 -59.48
C ALA A 33 190.93 159.14 -60.73
N HIS A 34 191.56 160.32 -60.70
CA HIS A 34 191.46 161.30 -61.78
C HIS A 34 192.46 161.01 -62.90
N ALA A 35 191.97 160.81 -64.13
CA ALA A 35 192.78 160.60 -65.33
C ALA A 35 192.55 161.76 -66.32
N MET A 36 193.61 162.19 -67.02
CA MET A 36 193.60 163.39 -67.88
C MET A 36 192.59 163.31 -69.04
N TRP A 37 192.21 162.10 -69.47
CA TRP A 37 191.18 161.82 -70.49
C TRP A 37 190.09 160.91 -69.91
N GLY A 38 189.67 161.17 -68.66
CA GLY A 38 188.60 160.44 -67.96
C GLY A 38 187.20 160.97 -68.24
N TYR A 39 186.18 160.25 -67.74
CA TYR A 39 184.80 160.73 -67.75
C TYR A 39 184.63 161.97 -66.87
N GLU A 40 183.71 162.86 -67.26
CA GLU A 40 183.40 164.07 -66.50
C GLU A 40 182.82 163.70 -65.12
N ARG A 41 183.53 164.10 -64.05
CA ARG A 41 183.16 163.77 -62.66
C ARG A 41 181.71 164.13 -62.35
N THR A 42 181.26 165.33 -62.72
CA THR A 42 179.90 165.82 -62.47
C THR A 42 178.83 164.94 -63.11
N SER A 43 179.07 164.42 -64.32
CA SER A 43 178.17 163.47 -64.97
C SER A 43 178.19 162.08 -64.30
N VAL A 44 179.35 161.62 -63.81
CA VAL A 44 179.45 160.35 -63.06
C VAL A 44 178.77 160.45 -61.70
N ASP A 45 179.05 161.50 -60.91
CA ASP A 45 178.48 161.71 -59.58
C ASP A 45 176.94 161.82 -59.66
N ASN A 46 176.39 162.45 -60.72
CA ASN A 46 174.94 162.48 -61.00
C ASN A 46 174.37 161.09 -61.34
N TYR A 47 175.03 160.33 -62.22
CA TYR A 47 174.55 159.02 -62.67
C TYR A 47 174.59 157.96 -61.55
N VAL A 48 175.62 157.99 -60.70
CA VAL A 48 175.67 157.12 -59.51
C VAL A 48 174.52 157.45 -58.56
N ARG A 49 174.22 158.72 -58.34
CA ARG A 49 173.09 159.14 -57.48
C ARG A 49 171.74 158.70 -58.04
N GLU A 50 171.57 158.68 -59.36
CA GLU A 50 170.39 158.09 -60.00
C GLU A 50 170.28 156.58 -59.74
N ILE A 51 171.38 155.84 -59.89
CA ILE A 51 171.44 154.39 -59.57
C ILE A 51 171.14 154.14 -58.09
N GLU A 52 171.65 154.96 -57.17
CA GLU A 52 171.38 154.83 -55.73
C GLU A 52 169.87 155.04 -55.44
N GLN A 53 169.22 156.00 -56.09
CA GLN A 53 167.76 156.18 -56.02
C GLN A 53 167.00 154.97 -56.61
N GLN A 54 167.40 154.44 -57.77
CA GLN A 54 166.81 153.25 -58.37
C GLN A 54 166.97 152.00 -57.47
N VAL A 55 168.13 151.83 -56.84
CA VAL A 55 168.40 150.74 -55.88
C VAL A 55 167.58 150.92 -54.59
N SER A 56 167.37 152.14 -54.10
CA SER A 56 166.55 152.41 -52.92
C SER A 56 165.07 152.07 -53.16
N THR A 57 164.52 152.49 -54.31
CA THR A 57 163.12 152.25 -54.69
C THR A 57 162.87 150.77 -54.99
N LEU A 58 163.80 150.07 -55.65
CA LEU A 58 163.73 148.61 -55.81
C LEU A 58 163.78 147.86 -54.46
N LYS A 59 164.59 148.32 -53.50
CA LYS A 59 164.61 147.74 -52.13
C LYS A 59 163.29 147.98 -51.39
N GLN A 60 162.68 149.16 -51.51
CA GLN A 60 161.36 149.47 -50.94
C GLN A 60 160.26 148.60 -51.58
N LEU A 61 160.22 148.52 -52.91
CA LEU A 61 159.29 147.67 -53.66
C LEU A 61 159.43 146.19 -53.24
N THR A 62 160.66 145.69 -53.10
CA THR A 62 160.93 144.32 -52.66
C THR A 62 160.42 144.05 -51.23
N ARG A 63 160.52 145.02 -50.31
CA ARG A 63 159.92 144.91 -48.96
C ARG A 63 158.40 144.91 -49.03
N HIS A 64 157.79 145.81 -49.83
CA HIS A 64 156.34 145.90 -49.97
C HIS A 64 155.73 144.63 -50.57
N MET A 65 156.32 144.11 -51.67
CA MET A 65 155.91 142.84 -52.29
C MET A 65 156.01 141.67 -51.32
N ARG A 66 157.07 141.59 -50.50
CA ARG A 66 157.19 140.55 -49.46
C ARG A 66 156.14 140.68 -48.36
N HIS A 67 155.76 141.91 -47.99
CA HIS A 67 154.69 142.13 -47.01
C HIS A 67 153.32 141.71 -47.56
N GLN A 68 153.01 142.05 -48.82
CA GLN A 68 151.78 141.60 -49.49
C GLN A 68 151.72 140.07 -49.61
N VAL A 69 152.84 139.40 -49.93
CA VAL A 69 152.90 137.93 -49.97
C VAL A 69 152.66 137.33 -48.58
N ALA A 70 153.30 137.85 -47.53
CA ALA A 70 153.10 137.36 -46.16
C ALA A 70 151.69 137.61 -45.60
N GLU A 71 150.99 138.63 -46.09
CA GLU A 71 149.56 138.86 -45.78
C GLU A 71 148.66 137.91 -46.58
N ALA A 72 148.93 137.71 -47.88
CA ALA A 72 148.20 136.75 -48.70
C ALA A 72 148.38 135.30 -48.23
N GLU A 73 149.56 134.93 -47.73
CA GLU A 73 149.82 133.63 -47.10
C GLU A 73 149.01 133.48 -45.80
N LYS A 74 148.92 134.51 -44.95
CA LYS A 74 148.08 134.48 -43.73
C LYS A 74 146.58 134.49 -44.01
N GLU A 75 146.13 135.06 -45.12
CA GLU A 75 144.75 134.91 -45.59
C GLU A 75 144.52 133.50 -46.13
N ALA A 76 145.47 132.93 -46.87
CA ALA A 76 145.39 131.57 -47.42
C ALA A 76 145.46 130.47 -46.34
N GLU A 77 146.27 130.62 -45.29
CA GLU A 77 146.34 129.68 -44.16
C GLU A 77 145.00 129.54 -43.41
N LYS A 78 144.13 130.56 -43.47
CA LYS A 78 142.72 130.50 -43.02
C LYS A 78 141.84 129.73 -44.03
N THR A 79 142.34 128.60 -44.55
CA THR A 79 141.81 127.90 -45.73
C THR A 79 140.29 127.68 -45.70
N ASP A 80 139.62 127.98 -46.82
CA ASP A 80 138.21 127.63 -47.01
C ASP A 80 137.96 126.11 -46.90
N PHE A 81 138.98 125.26 -47.05
CA PHE A 81 138.86 123.82 -46.79
C PHE A 81 138.56 123.50 -45.31
N ALA A 82 139.16 124.21 -44.36
CA ALA A 82 138.82 124.06 -42.95
C ALA A 82 137.38 124.50 -42.67
N ARG A 83 136.96 125.60 -43.31
CA ARG A 83 135.59 126.15 -43.22
C ARG A 83 134.54 125.24 -43.87
N LEU A 84 134.85 124.64 -45.02
CA LEU A 84 134.02 123.68 -45.72
C LEU A 84 133.92 122.36 -44.94
N GLY A 85 135.02 121.91 -44.33
CA GLY A 85 135.04 120.74 -43.44
C GLY A 85 134.16 120.96 -42.20
N ALA A 86 134.26 122.13 -41.55
CA ALA A 86 133.38 122.53 -40.45
C ALA A 86 131.91 122.62 -40.88
N HIS A 87 131.62 123.15 -42.08
CA HIS A 87 130.26 123.23 -42.61
C HIS A 87 129.67 121.87 -43.01
N ALA A 88 130.47 120.99 -43.64
CA ALA A 88 130.04 119.64 -43.99
C ALA A 88 129.80 118.78 -42.74
N THR A 89 130.66 118.89 -41.73
CA THR A 89 130.45 118.24 -40.42
C THR A 89 129.28 118.84 -39.64
N SER A 90 128.99 120.14 -39.75
CA SER A 90 127.78 120.73 -39.16
C SER A 90 126.49 120.26 -39.85
N ILE A 91 126.47 120.13 -41.18
CA ILE A 91 125.35 119.52 -41.91
C ILE A 91 125.18 118.04 -41.53
N LEU A 92 126.27 117.26 -41.48
CA LEU A 92 126.21 115.84 -41.12
C LEU A 92 125.75 115.63 -39.67
N THR A 93 126.24 116.42 -38.71
CA THR A 93 125.80 116.32 -37.30
C THR A 93 124.38 116.87 -37.11
N ALA A 94 123.96 117.89 -37.85
CA ALA A 94 122.56 118.34 -37.86
C ALA A 94 121.62 117.28 -38.45
N ALA A 95 122.01 116.65 -39.56
CA ALA A 95 121.24 115.57 -40.19
C ALA A 95 121.22 114.29 -39.32
N GLU A 96 122.32 113.94 -38.67
CA GLU A 96 122.39 112.83 -37.71
C GLU A 96 121.50 113.10 -36.48
N THR A 97 121.50 114.35 -35.97
CA THR A 97 120.62 114.78 -34.89
C THR A 97 119.16 114.73 -35.33
N GLN A 98 118.83 115.25 -36.50
CA GLN A 98 117.47 115.19 -37.08
C GLN A 98 117.00 113.75 -37.31
N ALA A 99 117.90 112.86 -37.75
CA ALA A 99 117.60 111.43 -37.90
C ALA A 99 117.37 110.74 -36.55
N LYS A 100 118.18 111.02 -35.54
CA LYS A 100 117.97 110.55 -34.15
C LYS A 100 116.64 111.06 -33.59
N ASP A 101 116.31 112.33 -33.84
CA ASP A 101 115.04 112.96 -33.47
C ASP A 101 113.83 112.28 -34.15
N LEU A 102 113.93 112.00 -35.45
CA LEU A 102 112.88 111.32 -36.21
C LEU A 102 112.71 109.86 -35.75
N VAL A 103 113.81 109.15 -35.47
CA VAL A 103 113.76 107.79 -34.89
C VAL A 103 113.20 107.80 -33.48
N ALA A 104 113.53 108.78 -32.65
CA ALA A 104 112.97 108.95 -31.31
C ALA A 104 111.46 109.24 -31.37
N LYS A 105 111.03 110.18 -32.23
CA LYS A 105 109.61 110.52 -32.46
C LYS A 105 108.84 109.31 -33.00
N ALA A 106 109.38 108.59 -33.98
CA ALA A 106 108.79 107.36 -34.50
C ALA A 106 108.73 106.24 -33.44
N GLY A 107 109.71 106.15 -32.55
CA GLY A 107 109.72 105.24 -31.41
C GLY A 107 108.60 105.56 -30.41
N THR A 108 108.49 106.83 -29.99
CA THR A 108 107.40 107.27 -29.09
C THR A 108 106.02 107.10 -29.72
N GLU A 109 105.89 107.34 -31.03
CA GLU A 109 104.64 107.17 -31.76
C GLU A 109 104.28 105.69 -31.95
N ALA A 110 105.27 104.82 -32.18
CA ALA A 110 105.06 103.37 -32.23
C ALA A 110 104.65 102.79 -30.87
N GLU A 111 105.22 103.28 -29.76
CA GLU A 111 104.74 102.88 -28.42
C GLU A 111 103.35 103.46 -28.10
N ARG A 112 103.04 104.70 -28.53
CA ARG A 112 101.67 105.26 -28.42
C ARG A 112 100.65 104.38 -29.14
N ILE A 113 100.93 104.01 -30.40
CA ILE A 113 100.06 103.15 -31.21
C ILE A 113 99.96 101.73 -30.61
N LYS A 114 101.04 101.18 -30.06
CA LYS A 114 101.00 99.88 -29.34
C LYS A 114 100.14 99.95 -28.09
N GLU A 115 100.23 101.03 -27.30
CA GLU A 115 99.48 101.16 -26.06
C GLU A 115 97.99 101.45 -26.31
N GLU A 116 97.67 102.26 -27.32
CA GLU A 116 96.30 102.43 -27.81
C GLU A 116 95.72 101.13 -28.37
N GLY A 117 96.52 100.36 -29.13
CA GLY A 117 96.13 99.03 -29.61
C GLY A 117 95.91 98.02 -28.48
N ARG A 118 96.76 98.03 -27.44
CA ARG A 118 96.58 97.23 -26.22
C ARG A 118 95.29 97.62 -25.51
N ARG A 119 95.05 98.92 -25.34
CA ARG A 119 93.85 99.45 -24.69
C ARG A 119 92.58 99.06 -25.43
N VAL A 120 92.48 99.33 -26.74
CA VAL A 120 91.32 98.93 -27.56
C VAL A 120 91.10 97.41 -27.52
N ALA A 121 92.17 96.62 -27.52
CA ALA A 121 92.07 95.17 -27.37
C ALA A 121 91.72 94.70 -25.93
N ALA A 122 91.97 95.50 -24.90
CA ALA A 122 91.51 95.24 -23.53
C ALA A 122 90.03 95.61 -23.38
N ASP A 123 89.64 96.79 -23.85
CA ASP A 123 88.27 97.29 -23.86
C ASP A 123 87.34 96.34 -24.64
N LEU A 124 87.78 95.85 -25.82
CA LEU A 124 87.04 94.85 -26.60
C LEU A 124 86.88 93.50 -25.87
N ARG A 125 87.91 93.05 -25.13
CA ARG A 125 87.81 91.81 -24.33
C ARG A 125 86.87 91.98 -23.14
N ALA A 126 86.89 93.14 -22.49
CA ALA A 126 85.97 93.45 -21.39
C ALA A 126 84.52 93.53 -21.88
N ALA A 127 84.27 94.17 -23.03
CA ALA A 127 82.96 94.19 -23.67
C ALA A 127 82.47 92.78 -24.04
N ALA A 128 83.30 91.99 -24.74
CA ALA A 128 82.94 90.63 -25.14
C ALA A 128 82.72 89.67 -23.95
N GLN A 129 83.46 89.82 -22.85
CA GLN A 129 83.22 89.08 -21.62
C GLN A 129 81.88 89.47 -20.97
N THR A 130 81.56 90.77 -20.97
CA THR A 130 80.29 91.28 -20.41
C THR A 130 79.10 90.76 -21.23
N GLU A 131 79.17 90.86 -22.56
CA GLU A 131 78.15 90.33 -23.47
C GLU A 131 77.99 88.80 -23.31
N ALA A 132 79.09 88.05 -23.16
CA ALA A 132 79.04 86.61 -22.92
C ALA A 132 78.37 86.26 -21.57
N ASP A 133 78.63 87.03 -20.51
CA ASP A 133 77.97 86.85 -19.21
C ASP A 133 76.49 87.28 -19.23
N ASP A 134 76.12 88.35 -19.95
CA ASP A 134 74.74 88.77 -20.15
C ASP A 134 73.93 87.71 -20.92
N ILE A 135 74.49 87.19 -22.04
CA ILE A 135 73.90 86.07 -22.79
C ILE A 135 73.75 84.83 -21.91
N ARG A 136 74.75 84.52 -21.07
CA ARG A 136 74.70 83.40 -20.12
C ARG A 136 73.63 83.59 -19.06
N VAL A 137 73.46 84.80 -18.52
CA VAL A 137 72.43 85.13 -17.53
C VAL A 137 71.03 85.08 -18.15
N ALA A 138 70.83 85.68 -19.33
CA ALA A 138 69.57 85.65 -20.06
C ALA A 138 69.17 84.22 -20.47
N GLY A 139 70.13 83.42 -20.95
CA GLY A 139 69.93 82.01 -21.28
C GLY A 139 69.54 81.16 -20.06
N LEU A 140 70.17 81.39 -18.91
CA LEU A 140 69.81 80.73 -17.65
C LEU A 140 68.45 81.18 -17.10
N ALA A 141 68.05 82.45 -17.31
CA ALA A 141 66.73 82.95 -16.95
C ALA A 141 65.64 82.28 -17.80
N ASN A 142 65.77 82.29 -19.13
CA ASN A 142 64.87 81.63 -20.06
C ASN A 142 64.78 80.11 -19.77
N GLN A 143 65.91 79.43 -19.49
CA GLN A 143 65.89 78.01 -19.12
C GLN A 143 65.15 77.73 -17.79
N ARG A 144 65.12 78.69 -16.85
CA ARG A 144 64.33 78.58 -15.62
C ARG A 144 62.84 78.77 -15.90
N GLU A 145 62.48 79.80 -16.67
CA GLU A 145 61.10 80.09 -17.06
C GLU A 145 60.47 78.90 -17.85
N LEU A 146 61.19 78.38 -18.85
CA LEU A 146 60.77 77.19 -19.59
C LEU A 146 60.61 75.95 -18.70
N ARG A 147 61.47 75.78 -17.67
CA ARG A 147 61.30 74.70 -16.69
C ARG A 147 60.10 74.93 -15.78
N GLU A 148 59.89 76.13 -15.29
CA GLU A 148 58.75 76.46 -14.44
C GLU A 148 57.44 76.21 -15.18
N GLN A 149 57.31 76.76 -16.39
CA GLN A 149 56.14 76.56 -17.26
C GLN A 149 55.95 75.07 -17.60
N ALA A 150 57.00 74.33 -17.96
CA ALA A 150 56.89 72.88 -18.18
C ALA A 150 56.45 72.10 -16.93
N THR A 151 56.90 72.47 -15.73
CA THR A 151 56.44 71.82 -14.49
C THR A 151 55.00 72.21 -14.12
N LYS A 152 54.56 73.41 -14.47
CA LYS A 152 53.19 73.91 -14.29
C LYS A 152 52.22 73.16 -15.22
N ASP A 153 52.58 73.00 -16.48
CA ASP A 153 51.77 72.28 -17.47
C ASP A 153 51.73 70.77 -17.17
N ALA A 154 52.85 70.18 -16.73
CA ALA A 154 52.88 68.80 -16.26
C ALA A 154 51.99 68.57 -15.02
N ARG A 155 51.98 69.51 -14.06
CA ARG A 155 51.06 69.46 -12.90
C ARG A 155 49.61 69.57 -13.34
N ALA A 156 49.27 70.54 -14.18
CA ALA A 156 47.91 70.72 -14.70
C ALA A 156 47.41 69.47 -15.44
N SER A 157 48.25 68.83 -16.26
CA SER A 157 47.94 67.57 -16.94
C SER A 157 47.68 66.42 -15.96
N VAL A 158 48.53 66.26 -14.94
CA VAL A 158 48.35 65.22 -13.89
C VAL A 158 47.08 65.45 -13.08
N ASP A 159 46.77 66.69 -12.71
CA ASP A 159 45.57 66.99 -11.92
C ASP A 159 44.28 66.91 -12.75
N GLN A 160 44.31 67.27 -14.04
CA GLN A 160 43.23 66.97 -14.99
C GLN A 160 42.99 65.46 -15.12
N ALA A 161 44.06 64.67 -15.28
CA ALA A 161 43.95 63.21 -15.38
C ALA A 161 43.40 62.58 -14.08
N ARG A 162 43.77 63.10 -12.91
CA ARG A 162 43.20 62.71 -11.61
C ARG A 162 41.70 63.05 -11.49
N GLN A 163 41.29 64.25 -11.92
CA GLN A 163 39.88 64.65 -11.94
C GLN A 163 39.05 63.76 -12.87
N GLN A 164 39.56 63.51 -14.09
CA GLN A 164 38.93 62.60 -15.04
C GLN A 164 38.82 61.17 -14.49
N SER A 165 39.91 60.63 -13.94
CA SER A 165 39.91 59.30 -13.30
C SER A 165 38.92 59.20 -12.14
N THR A 166 38.87 60.21 -11.26
CA THR A 166 37.92 60.27 -10.13
C THR A 166 36.47 60.33 -10.63
N SER A 167 36.20 61.11 -11.68
CA SER A 167 34.88 61.20 -12.31
C SER A 167 34.43 59.87 -12.92
N ILE A 168 35.32 59.20 -13.67
CA ILE A 168 35.07 57.89 -14.28
C ILE A 168 34.81 56.82 -13.20
N VAL A 169 35.60 56.80 -12.12
CA VAL A 169 35.39 55.87 -10.99
C VAL A 169 34.06 56.16 -10.29
N GLY A 170 33.70 57.42 -10.06
CA GLY A 170 32.41 57.80 -9.49
C GLY A 170 31.22 57.37 -10.37
N GLN A 171 31.30 57.63 -11.68
CA GLN A 171 30.29 57.18 -12.65
C GLN A 171 30.17 55.65 -12.70
N ALA A 172 31.29 54.93 -12.73
CA ALA A 172 31.30 53.47 -12.72
C ALA A 172 30.73 52.90 -11.42
N GLN A 173 31.03 53.51 -10.27
CA GLN A 173 30.47 53.13 -8.97
C GLN A 173 28.96 53.38 -8.91
N THR A 174 28.47 54.54 -9.37
CA THR A 174 27.02 54.82 -9.47
C THR A 174 26.32 53.84 -10.41
N HIS A 175 26.91 53.51 -11.55
CA HIS A 175 26.35 52.54 -12.49
C HIS A 175 26.33 51.11 -11.92
N ALA A 176 27.40 50.69 -11.22
CA ALA A 176 27.42 49.40 -10.53
C ALA A 176 26.34 49.33 -9.43
N GLN A 177 26.11 50.42 -8.69
CA GLN A 177 25.03 50.52 -7.71
C GLN A 177 23.64 50.46 -8.37
N SER A 178 23.41 51.13 -9.49
CA SER A 178 22.13 51.04 -10.20
C SER A 178 21.89 49.63 -10.76
N VAL A 179 22.90 48.98 -11.33
CA VAL A 179 22.79 47.60 -11.84
C VAL A 179 22.51 46.61 -10.70
N ALA A 180 23.12 46.80 -9.52
CA ALA A 180 22.82 45.98 -8.34
C ALA A 180 21.39 46.21 -7.81
N ALA A 181 20.90 47.45 -7.79
CA ALA A 181 19.53 47.77 -7.39
C ALA A 181 18.49 47.18 -8.38
N ASP A 182 18.75 47.29 -9.68
CA ASP A 182 17.96 46.67 -10.74
C ASP A 182 17.92 45.13 -10.60
N ALA A 183 19.08 44.51 -10.37
CA ALA A 183 19.19 43.06 -10.18
C ALA A 183 18.39 42.58 -8.96
N ASN A 184 18.52 43.27 -7.81
CA ASN A 184 17.74 42.97 -6.61
C ASN A 184 16.23 43.15 -6.84
N THR A 185 15.82 44.22 -7.52
CA THR A 185 14.40 44.49 -7.83
C THR A 185 13.81 43.41 -8.74
N ARG A 186 14.57 42.96 -9.75
CA ARG A 186 14.17 41.84 -10.63
C ARG A 186 14.11 40.52 -9.88
N ALA A 187 15.09 40.21 -9.03
CA ALA A 187 15.11 38.99 -8.22
C ALA A 187 13.92 38.93 -7.26
N GLU A 188 13.57 40.05 -6.60
CA GLU A 188 12.41 40.15 -5.73
C GLU A 188 11.09 40.02 -6.50
N ALA A 189 10.96 40.63 -7.69
CA ALA A 189 9.80 40.43 -8.56
C ALA A 189 9.66 38.97 -9.02
N THR A 190 10.77 38.29 -9.36
CA THR A 190 10.78 36.85 -9.65
C THR A 190 10.36 36.01 -8.45
N ARG A 191 10.82 36.35 -7.23
CA ARG A 191 10.41 35.66 -5.99
C ARG A 191 8.91 35.81 -5.74
N GLN A 192 8.38 37.03 -5.82
CA GLN A 192 6.95 37.31 -5.64
C GLN A 192 6.08 36.58 -6.67
N ASN A 193 6.50 36.54 -7.93
CA ASN A 193 5.81 35.78 -8.98
C ASN A 193 5.83 34.27 -8.72
N ALA A 194 6.97 33.71 -8.31
CA ALA A 194 7.09 32.29 -7.95
C ALA A 194 6.23 31.94 -6.71
N GLU A 195 6.19 32.81 -5.70
CA GLU A 195 5.30 32.63 -4.54
C GLU A 195 3.82 32.73 -4.91
N ALA A 196 3.43 33.63 -5.81
CA ALA A 196 2.06 33.72 -6.30
C ALA A 196 1.65 32.45 -7.06
N GLN A 197 2.51 31.93 -7.94
CA GLN A 197 2.30 30.67 -8.65
C GLN A 197 2.22 29.47 -7.69
N ALA A 198 3.10 29.41 -6.68
CA ALA A 198 3.07 28.37 -5.66
C ALA A 198 1.78 28.40 -4.83
N ARG A 199 1.30 29.59 -4.44
CA ARG A 199 0.00 29.76 -3.75
C ARG A 199 -1.17 29.31 -4.63
N GLN A 200 -1.19 29.71 -5.91
CA GLN A 200 -2.23 29.30 -6.86
C GLN A 200 -2.25 27.76 -7.04
N MET A 201 -1.09 27.12 -7.15
CA MET A 201 -0.96 25.66 -7.27
C MET A 201 -1.39 24.93 -5.99
N LEU A 202 -1.10 25.49 -4.81
CA LEU A 202 -1.60 24.96 -3.53
C LEU A 202 -3.12 25.09 -3.42
N GLU A 203 -3.69 26.21 -3.88
CA GLU A 203 -5.14 26.42 -3.88
C GLU A 203 -5.87 25.50 -4.87
N SER A 204 -5.33 25.27 -6.08
CA SER A 204 -5.90 24.31 -7.03
C SER A 204 -5.80 22.88 -6.50
N ALA A 205 -4.65 22.47 -5.95
CA ALA A 205 -4.49 21.16 -5.33
C ALA A 205 -5.43 20.96 -4.13
N GLN A 206 -5.67 22.00 -3.31
CA GLN A 206 -6.66 21.93 -2.23
C GLN A 206 -8.10 21.79 -2.76
N LYS A 207 -8.45 22.48 -3.85
CA LYS A 207 -9.77 22.35 -4.51
C LYS A 207 -9.96 20.96 -5.13
N GLU A 208 -8.93 20.41 -5.79
CA GLU A 208 -8.92 19.05 -6.35
C GLU A 208 -9.06 17.98 -5.26
N VAL A 209 -8.29 18.09 -4.16
CA VAL A 209 -8.41 17.20 -2.99
C VAL A 209 -9.79 17.33 -2.33
N GLY A 210 -10.37 18.53 -2.29
CA GLY A 210 -11.73 18.77 -1.81
C GLY A 210 -12.78 18.08 -2.69
N ALA A 211 -12.72 18.26 -4.01
CA ALA A 211 -13.61 17.64 -4.98
C ALA A 211 -13.49 16.11 -4.97
N GLN A 212 -12.28 15.58 -4.92
CA GLN A 212 -12.03 14.14 -4.86
C GLN A 212 -12.54 13.51 -3.55
N LYS A 213 -12.45 14.23 -2.42
CA LYS A 213 -13.06 13.81 -1.15
C LYS A 213 -14.59 13.82 -1.22
N ALA A 214 -15.20 14.88 -1.77
CA ALA A 214 -16.65 14.97 -1.93
C ALA A 214 -17.18 13.84 -2.82
N LYS A 215 -16.52 13.57 -3.96
CA LYS A 215 -16.84 12.46 -4.84
C LYS A 215 -16.70 11.09 -4.15
N ALA A 216 -15.62 10.86 -3.41
CA ALA A 216 -15.45 9.62 -2.65
C ALA A 216 -16.51 9.44 -1.54
N GLN A 217 -16.98 10.53 -0.93
CA GLN A 217 -18.11 10.51 0.02
C GLN A 217 -19.45 10.22 -0.67
N GLU A 218 -19.66 10.74 -1.88
CA GLU A 218 -20.84 10.43 -2.70
C GLU A 218 -20.85 8.95 -3.14
N GLU A 219 -19.72 8.43 -3.62
CA GLU A 219 -19.57 7.02 -4.00
C GLU A 219 -19.72 6.07 -2.79
N ALA A 220 -19.20 6.46 -1.61
CA ALA A 220 -19.43 5.74 -0.36
C ALA A 220 -20.91 5.78 0.08
N GLY A 221 -21.58 6.94 -0.02
CA GLY A 221 -23.01 7.08 0.28
C GLY A 221 -23.87 6.24 -0.66
N ALA A 222 -23.57 6.26 -1.96
CA ALA A 222 -24.28 5.49 -2.98
C ALA A 222 -24.11 3.97 -2.80
N THR A 223 -22.90 3.50 -2.47
CA THR A 223 -22.64 2.08 -2.20
C THR A 223 -23.31 1.60 -0.91
N VAL A 224 -23.32 2.39 0.16
CA VAL A 224 -24.09 2.09 1.39
C VAL A 224 -25.59 2.06 1.11
N ALA A 225 -26.14 3.03 0.35
CA ALA A 225 -27.55 3.05 -0.01
C ALA A 225 -27.96 1.87 -0.91
N ALA A 226 -27.07 1.43 -1.82
CA ALA A 226 -27.29 0.23 -2.64
C ALA A 226 -27.27 -1.04 -1.79
N ALA A 227 -26.31 -1.18 -0.87
CA ALA A 227 -26.23 -2.30 0.07
C ALA A 227 -27.46 -2.38 0.98
N GLN A 228 -27.95 -1.25 1.51
CA GLN A 228 -29.17 -1.20 2.30
C GLN A 228 -30.40 -1.67 1.49
N LYS A 229 -30.58 -1.17 0.26
CA LYS A 229 -31.67 -1.65 -0.62
C LYS A 229 -31.58 -3.15 -0.93
N GLN A 230 -30.37 -3.69 -1.09
CA GLN A 230 -30.19 -5.13 -1.26
C GLN A 230 -30.54 -5.92 0.01
N ALA A 231 -30.18 -5.42 1.19
CA ALA A 231 -30.54 -6.02 2.47
C ALA A 231 -32.06 -6.00 2.70
N ASP A 232 -32.72 -4.86 2.48
CA ASP A 232 -34.17 -4.71 2.59
C ASP A 232 -34.89 -5.65 1.60
N GLY A 233 -34.39 -5.76 0.37
CA GLY A 233 -34.89 -6.67 -0.66
C GLY A 233 -34.62 -8.16 -0.40
N LEU A 234 -33.61 -8.51 0.41
CA LEU A 234 -33.40 -9.87 0.92
C LEU A 234 -34.33 -10.18 2.09
N VAL A 235 -34.47 -9.26 3.04
CA VAL A 235 -35.39 -9.39 4.19
C VAL A 235 -36.85 -9.49 3.73
N SER A 236 -37.21 -8.78 2.65
CA SER A 236 -38.57 -8.83 2.09
C SER A 236 -38.87 -10.20 1.44
N ARG A 237 -37.97 -10.70 0.57
CA ARG A 237 -38.09 -12.05 0.01
C ARG A 237 -38.08 -13.14 1.07
N ALA A 238 -37.22 -13.05 2.09
CA ALA A 238 -37.22 -14.01 3.19
C ALA A 238 -38.55 -14.03 3.98
N LYS A 239 -39.22 -12.88 4.12
CA LYS A 239 -40.58 -12.80 4.72
C LYS A 239 -41.64 -13.42 3.81
N GLU A 240 -41.57 -13.17 2.50
CA GLU A 240 -42.48 -13.75 1.50
C GLU A 240 -42.32 -15.27 1.40
N GLU A 241 -41.09 -15.78 1.35
CA GLU A 241 -40.78 -17.21 1.37
C GLU A 241 -41.26 -17.86 2.67
N ALA A 242 -41.00 -17.26 3.84
CA ALA A 242 -41.50 -17.75 5.12
C ALA A 242 -43.03 -17.76 5.21
N ALA A 243 -43.71 -16.75 4.64
CA ALA A 243 -45.16 -16.73 4.53
C ALA A 243 -45.68 -17.82 3.58
N GLY A 244 -45.02 -18.04 2.44
CA GLY A 244 -45.34 -19.10 1.49
C GLY A 244 -45.08 -20.52 2.02
N ILE A 245 -44.09 -20.69 2.91
CA ILE A 245 -43.85 -21.94 3.66
C ILE A 245 -44.96 -22.16 4.69
N ARG A 246 -45.30 -21.13 5.49
CA ARG A 246 -46.41 -21.21 6.47
C ARG A 246 -47.76 -21.52 5.81
N THR A 247 -48.05 -20.90 4.68
CA THR A 247 -49.28 -21.16 3.90
C THR A 247 -49.34 -22.60 3.40
N ARG A 248 -48.23 -23.13 2.83
CA ARG A 248 -48.16 -24.54 2.40
C ARG A 248 -48.30 -25.50 3.57
N ALA A 249 -47.57 -25.28 4.67
CA ALA A 249 -47.67 -26.11 5.88
C ALA A 249 -49.11 -26.12 6.45
N ASN A 250 -49.81 -24.98 6.45
CA ASN A 250 -51.21 -24.93 6.85
C ASN A 250 -52.15 -25.67 5.88
N GLN A 251 -51.89 -25.61 4.56
CA GLN A 251 -52.65 -26.35 3.54
C GLN A 251 -52.41 -27.86 3.66
N GLU A 252 -51.17 -28.29 3.83
CA GLU A 252 -50.77 -29.68 4.05
C GLU A 252 -51.38 -30.23 5.34
N ALA A 253 -51.28 -29.50 6.46
CA ALA A 253 -51.92 -29.87 7.72
C ALA A 253 -53.46 -29.97 7.59
N SER A 254 -54.09 -29.04 6.89
CA SER A 254 -55.53 -29.07 6.61
C SER A 254 -55.92 -30.28 5.74
N ALA A 255 -55.11 -30.63 4.74
CA ALA A 255 -55.32 -31.80 3.89
C ALA A 255 -55.10 -33.12 4.63
N ILE A 256 -54.15 -33.18 5.57
CA ILE A 256 -53.94 -34.32 6.47
C ILE A 256 -55.15 -34.48 7.41
N VAL A 257 -55.64 -33.40 8.02
CA VAL A 257 -56.84 -33.43 8.87
C VAL A 257 -58.10 -33.81 8.07
N ALA A 258 -58.23 -33.33 6.83
CA ALA A 258 -59.34 -33.72 5.95
C ALA A 258 -59.30 -35.22 5.61
N LYS A 259 -58.14 -35.76 5.21
CA LYS A 259 -57.97 -37.21 4.97
C LYS A 259 -58.21 -38.04 6.23
N ALA A 260 -57.76 -37.58 7.40
CA ALA A 260 -58.00 -38.26 8.66
C ALA A 260 -59.48 -38.29 9.05
N ARG A 261 -60.25 -37.24 8.72
CA ARG A 261 -61.72 -37.23 8.86
C ARG A 261 -62.39 -38.16 7.86
N GLU A 262 -62.03 -38.08 6.58
CA GLU A 262 -62.55 -38.97 5.52
C GLU A 262 -62.34 -40.45 5.88
N GLU A 263 -61.14 -40.81 6.38
CA GLU A 263 -60.85 -42.17 6.81
C GLU A 263 -61.56 -42.53 8.13
N SER A 264 -61.69 -41.61 9.07
CA SER A 264 -62.52 -41.83 10.28
C SER A 264 -64.00 -42.01 9.95
N GLU A 265 -64.52 -41.33 8.93
CA GLU A 265 -65.89 -41.46 8.43
C GLU A 265 -66.07 -42.79 7.67
N ARG A 266 -65.08 -43.23 6.89
CA ARG A 266 -65.03 -44.59 6.32
C ARG A 266 -65.02 -45.66 7.40
N ILE A 267 -64.18 -45.53 8.43
CA ILE A 267 -64.12 -46.48 9.55
C ILE A 267 -65.44 -46.49 10.31
N ALA A 268 -66.05 -45.34 10.58
CA ALA A 268 -67.35 -45.25 11.25
C ALA A 268 -68.50 -45.85 10.42
N THR A 269 -68.53 -45.59 9.10
CA THR A 269 -69.56 -46.16 8.20
C THR A 269 -69.36 -47.65 7.95
N ALA A 270 -68.12 -48.14 7.84
CA ALA A 270 -67.80 -49.56 7.77
C ALA A 270 -68.12 -50.29 9.08
N ALA A 271 -67.78 -49.70 10.23
CA ALA A 271 -68.13 -50.23 11.55
C ALA A 271 -69.65 -50.30 11.74
N LYS A 272 -70.39 -49.26 11.30
CA LYS A 272 -71.85 -49.28 11.29
C LYS A 272 -72.39 -50.36 10.34
N ALA A 273 -71.91 -50.46 9.11
CA ALA A 273 -72.35 -51.49 8.17
C ALA A 273 -72.07 -52.91 8.69
N ASN A 274 -70.93 -53.14 9.34
CA ASN A 274 -70.60 -54.40 10.00
C ASN A 274 -71.52 -54.68 11.21
N HIS A 275 -71.89 -53.65 11.99
CA HIS A 275 -72.87 -53.77 13.07
C HIS A 275 -74.27 -54.08 12.54
N ASP A 276 -74.74 -53.35 11.52
CA ASP A 276 -76.03 -53.58 10.86
C ASP A 276 -76.10 -55.00 10.25
N GLN A 277 -75.00 -55.50 9.66
CA GLN A 277 -74.87 -56.90 9.22
C GLN A 277 -74.85 -57.91 10.38
N ALA A 278 -74.21 -57.59 11.51
CA ALA A 278 -74.22 -58.44 12.69
C ALA A 278 -75.62 -58.53 13.30
N VAL A 279 -76.33 -57.40 13.43
CA VAL A 279 -77.73 -57.35 13.85
C VAL A 279 -78.64 -58.10 12.88
N ALA A 280 -78.44 -57.96 11.57
CA ALA A 280 -79.17 -58.74 10.57
C ALA A 280 -78.95 -60.25 10.73
N LYS A 281 -77.71 -60.71 10.96
CA LYS A 281 -77.40 -62.12 11.26
C LYS A 281 -77.99 -62.59 12.59
N ILE A 282 -77.98 -61.76 13.63
CA ILE A 282 -78.61 -62.08 14.93
C ILE A 282 -80.12 -62.26 14.73
N ASN A 283 -80.78 -61.35 14.00
CA ASN A 283 -82.20 -61.45 13.66
C ASN A 283 -82.50 -62.68 12.78
N GLU A 284 -81.61 -63.03 11.84
CA GLU A 284 -81.72 -64.24 11.02
C GLU A 284 -81.61 -65.52 11.87
N ILE A 285 -80.64 -65.56 12.81
CA ILE A 285 -80.47 -66.67 13.76
C ILE A 285 -81.67 -66.77 14.69
N GLN A 286 -82.17 -65.65 15.23
CA GLN A 286 -83.35 -65.62 16.09
C GLN A 286 -84.63 -66.04 15.33
N SER A 287 -84.78 -65.64 14.08
CA SER A 287 -85.87 -66.08 13.20
C SER A 287 -85.79 -67.58 12.91
N LYS A 288 -84.60 -68.11 12.58
CA LYS A 288 -84.38 -69.56 12.42
C LYS A 288 -84.61 -70.34 13.71
N ALA A 289 -84.21 -69.80 14.86
CA ALA A 289 -84.48 -70.39 16.16
C ALA A 289 -85.98 -70.42 16.45
N SER A 290 -86.72 -69.33 16.20
CA SER A 290 -88.18 -69.30 16.32
C SER A 290 -88.83 -70.33 15.39
N GLN A 291 -88.43 -70.39 14.12
CA GLN A 291 -88.94 -71.40 13.16
C GLN A 291 -88.62 -72.84 13.60
N GLN A 292 -87.45 -73.08 14.20
CA GLN A 292 -87.10 -74.38 14.79
C GLN A 292 -87.94 -74.70 16.03
N MET A 293 -88.26 -73.71 16.88
CA MET A 293 -89.14 -73.88 18.03
C MET A 293 -90.60 -74.11 17.59
N ASP A 294 -91.09 -73.37 16.58
CA ASP A 294 -92.41 -73.57 15.97
C ASP A 294 -92.53 -74.96 15.30
N GLN A 295 -91.49 -75.40 14.59
CA GLN A 295 -91.47 -76.73 13.99
C GLN A 295 -91.31 -77.84 15.04
N ALA A 296 -90.54 -77.62 16.11
CA ALA A 296 -90.46 -78.53 17.24
C ALA A 296 -91.81 -78.64 17.97
N ALA A 297 -92.53 -77.52 18.15
CA ALA A 297 -93.87 -77.50 18.73
C ALA A 297 -94.89 -78.26 17.86
N LYS A 298 -94.87 -78.06 16.52
CA LYS A 298 -95.68 -78.84 15.57
C LYS A 298 -95.35 -80.33 15.62
N ASN A 299 -94.06 -80.69 15.59
CA ASN A 299 -93.61 -82.08 15.67
C ASN A 299 -94.03 -82.74 16.99
N LEU A 300 -93.96 -81.99 18.11
CA LEU A 300 -94.43 -82.43 19.41
C LEU A 300 -95.95 -82.65 19.41
N GLN A 301 -96.73 -81.71 18.88
CA GLN A 301 -98.19 -81.80 18.78
C GLN A 301 -98.64 -82.94 17.86
N GLU A 302 -97.93 -83.18 16.75
CA GLU A 302 -98.14 -84.39 15.94
C GLU A 302 -97.81 -85.67 16.71
N SER A 303 -96.75 -85.66 17.55
CA SER A 303 -96.36 -86.83 18.33
C SER A 303 -97.37 -87.16 19.45
N THR A 304 -97.99 -86.15 20.07
CA THR A 304 -99.04 -86.37 21.08
C THR A 304 -100.31 -86.95 20.45
N VAL A 305 -100.77 -86.41 19.32
CA VAL A 305 -101.94 -86.95 18.61
C VAL A 305 -101.70 -88.39 18.12
N LYS A 306 -100.48 -88.70 17.66
CA LYS A 306 -100.10 -90.09 17.29
C LYS A 306 -100.07 -91.01 18.52
N ALA A 307 -99.62 -90.54 19.67
CA ALA A 307 -99.60 -91.30 20.92
C ALA A 307 -101.00 -91.54 21.52
N GLU A 308 -101.91 -90.56 21.40
CA GLU A 308 -103.32 -90.70 21.82
C GLU A 308 -104.04 -91.75 20.98
N LYS A 309 -103.88 -91.72 19.66
CA LYS A 309 -104.50 -92.71 18.76
C LYS A 309 -104.06 -94.16 19.04
N ILE A 310 -102.76 -94.38 19.25
CA ILE A 310 -102.23 -95.69 19.65
C ILE A 310 -102.85 -96.18 20.96
N ARG A 311 -103.27 -95.27 21.84
CA ARG A 311 -103.90 -95.57 23.13
C ARG A 311 -105.37 -95.99 22.98
N GLU A 312 -106.11 -95.38 22.05
CA GLU A 312 -107.47 -95.82 21.70
C GLU A 312 -107.47 -97.19 21.03
N ASP A 313 -106.63 -97.39 20.01
CA ASP A 313 -106.52 -98.66 19.26
C ASP A 313 -106.18 -99.84 20.22
N ALA A 314 -105.30 -99.61 21.20
CA ALA A 314 -104.93 -100.62 22.20
C ALA A 314 -106.05 -100.94 23.23
N LEU A 315 -106.93 -99.98 23.54
CA LEU A 315 -108.09 -100.22 24.42
C LEU A 315 -109.20 -100.98 23.68
N ALA A 316 -109.47 -100.61 22.43
CA ALA A 316 -110.49 -101.26 21.59
C ALA A 316 -110.19 -102.75 21.34
N GLU A 317 -108.92 -103.13 21.21
CA GLU A 317 -108.54 -104.54 21.04
C GLU A 317 -108.64 -105.34 22.36
N GLY A 318 -108.37 -104.69 23.50
CA GLY A 318 -108.46 -105.30 24.82
C GLY A 318 -109.87 -105.80 25.18
N ASP A 319 -110.91 -105.02 24.84
CA ASP A 319 -112.30 -105.41 25.14
C ASP A 319 -112.82 -106.52 24.21
N LYS A 320 -112.31 -106.66 22.97
CA LYS A 320 -112.63 -107.81 22.10
C LYS A 320 -112.19 -109.12 22.75
N VAL A 321 -110.89 -109.24 23.05
CA VAL A 321 -110.29 -110.44 23.66
C VAL A 321 -111.00 -110.82 24.96
N ARG A 322 -111.43 -109.82 25.74
CA ARG A 322 -112.17 -110.01 26.99
C ARG A 322 -113.58 -110.57 26.78
N THR A 323 -114.29 -110.15 25.72
CA THR A 323 -115.65 -110.66 25.41
C THR A 323 -115.63 -112.04 24.77
N GLU A 324 -114.62 -112.38 23.97
CA GLU A 324 -114.45 -113.71 23.39
C GLU A 324 -114.11 -114.77 24.46
N ALA A 325 -113.16 -114.47 25.36
CA ALA A 325 -112.77 -115.37 26.44
C ALA A 325 -113.92 -115.70 27.41
N ALA A 326 -114.81 -114.73 27.69
CA ALA A 326 -115.99 -114.97 28.53
C ALA A 326 -116.95 -115.99 27.90
N ARG A 327 -117.22 -115.85 26.59
CA ARG A 327 -118.14 -116.70 25.84
C ARG A 327 -117.65 -118.14 25.69
N GLU A 328 -116.33 -118.34 25.64
CA GLU A 328 -115.74 -119.67 25.62
C GLU A 328 -115.84 -120.39 26.98
N ALA A 329 -115.71 -119.65 28.08
CA ALA A 329 -115.84 -120.21 29.44
C ALA A 329 -117.27 -120.74 29.70
N GLU A 330 -118.31 -119.99 29.33
CA GLU A 330 -119.70 -120.43 29.47
C GLU A 330 -120.01 -121.71 28.68
N ASN A 331 -119.50 -121.82 27.45
CA ASN A 331 -119.62 -123.03 26.64
C ASN A 331 -119.01 -124.25 27.34
N ARG A 332 -117.78 -124.13 27.86
CA ARG A 332 -117.08 -125.21 28.59
C ARG A 332 -117.83 -125.63 29.86
N ILE A 333 -118.40 -124.69 30.62
CA ILE A 333 -119.25 -124.95 31.79
C ILE A 333 -120.52 -125.73 31.40
N SER A 334 -121.18 -125.36 30.30
CA SER A 334 -122.42 -126.00 29.84
C SER A 334 -122.26 -127.48 29.44
N VAL A 335 -121.05 -127.89 29.05
CA VAL A 335 -120.73 -129.28 28.69
C VAL A 335 -120.45 -130.11 29.94
N ALA A 336 -119.67 -129.56 30.89
CA ALA A 336 -119.36 -130.22 32.15
C ALA A 336 -120.62 -130.56 32.98
N HIS A 337 -121.58 -129.63 33.08
CA HIS A 337 -122.84 -129.88 33.79
C HIS A 337 -123.67 -131.03 33.16
N ARG A 338 -123.71 -131.14 31.83
CA ARG A 338 -124.43 -132.22 31.14
C ARG A 338 -123.79 -133.59 31.36
N GLN A 339 -122.46 -133.65 31.39
CA GLN A 339 -121.75 -134.90 31.71
C GLN A 339 -121.92 -135.33 33.18
N ALA A 340 -121.92 -134.37 34.11
CA ALA A 340 -122.15 -134.64 35.53
C ALA A 340 -123.56 -135.21 35.82
N ALA A 341 -124.60 -134.70 35.15
CA ALA A 341 -125.96 -135.21 35.28
C ALA A 341 -126.07 -136.68 34.85
N MET A 342 -125.55 -137.00 33.65
CA MET A 342 -125.52 -138.36 33.09
C MET A 342 -124.74 -139.37 33.97
N MET A 343 -123.72 -138.93 34.71
CA MET A 343 -123.01 -139.77 35.67
C MET A 343 -123.79 -140.01 36.98
N LYS A 344 -124.58 -139.04 37.44
CA LYS A 344 -125.36 -139.14 38.68
C LYS A 344 -126.51 -140.14 38.54
N GLU A 345 -127.28 -140.03 37.46
CA GLU A 345 -128.41 -140.92 37.17
C GLU A 345 -127.96 -142.39 37.08
N ARG A 346 -126.86 -142.64 36.37
CA ARG A 346 -126.24 -143.97 36.22
C ARG A 346 -125.63 -144.56 37.51
N LEU A 347 -125.43 -143.72 38.54
CA LEU A 347 -125.03 -144.16 39.88
C LEU A 347 -126.26 -144.49 40.74
N GLU A 348 -127.35 -143.72 40.61
CA GLU A 348 -128.60 -143.94 41.35
C GLU A 348 -129.27 -145.27 40.95
N GLU A 349 -129.22 -145.65 39.66
CA GLU A 349 -129.61 -146.99 39.20
C GLU A 349 -128.82 -148.12 39.87
N GLN A 350 -127.50 -147.96 40.04
CA GLN A 350 -126.66 -148.99 40.67
C GLN A 350 -126.90 -149.08 42.19
N TYR A 351 -127.24 -147.98 42.84
CA TYR A 351 -127.67 -147.99 44.25
C TYR A 351 -129.05 -148.66 44.42
N ALA A 352 -130.00 -148.43 43.51
CA ALA A 352 -131.30 -149.09 43.53
C ALA A 352 -131.17 -150.62 43.42
N TRP A 353 -130.42 -151.11 42.42
CA TRP A 353 -130.18 -152.54 42.22
C TRP A 353 -129.50 -153.20 43.44
N ARG A 354 -128.52 -152.51 44.04
CA ARG A 354 -127.79 -153.01 45.21
C ARG A 354 -128.64 -152.99 46.49
N LYS A 355 -129.55 -152.02 46.63
CA LYS A 355 -130.53 -151.98 47.71
C LYS A 355 -131.48 -153.18 47.62
N GLU A 356 -132.03 -153.44 46.44
CA GLU A 356 -132.95 -154.57 46.23
C GLU A 356 -132.28 -155.93 46.49
N GLN A 357 -130.99 -156.06 46.18
CA GLN A 357 -130.21 -157.26 46.52
C GLN A 357 -130.09 -157.46 48.03
N LEU A 358 -129.74 -156.40 48.78
CA LEU A 358 -129.64 -156.44 50.26
C LEU A 358 -130.99 -156.71 50.94
N GLU A 359 -132.09 -156.14 50.44
CA GLU A 359 -133.43 -156.39 51.00
C GLU A 359 -133.86 -157.86 50.81
N ARG A 360 -133.46 -158.51 49.72
CA ARG A 360 -133.64 -159.96 49.51
C ARG A 360 -132.77 -160.81 50.45
N GLU A 361 -131.54 -160.40 50.74
CA GLU A 361 -130.68 -161.07 51.73
C GLU A 361 -131.23 -160.94 53.16
N VAL A 362 -131.76 -159.76 53.54
CA VAL A 362 -132.46 -159.55 54.82
C VAL A 362 -133.75 -160.38 54.90
N ALA A 363 -134.52 -160.50 53.81
CA ALA A 363 -135.70 -161.36 53.78
C ALA A 363 -135.35 -162.85 53.92
N ALA A 364 -134.26 -163.32 53.29
CA ALA A 364 -133.74 -164.67 53.48
C ALA A 364 -133.27 -164.93 54.92
N LEU A 365 -132.64 -163.95 55.57
CA LEU A 365 -132.29 -164.01 56.99
C LEU A 365 -133.52 -164.01 57.91
N LEU A 366 -134.62 -163.33 57.54
CA LEU A 366 -135.89 -163.39 58.26
C LEU A 366 -136.59 -164.75 58.10
N GLN A 367 -136.57 -165.36 56.91
CA GLN A 367 -136.98 -166.77 56.76
C GLN A 367 -136.09 -167.71 57.57
N ARG A 368 -134.77 -167.45 57.65
CA ARG A 368 -133.84 -168.25 58.45
C ARG A 368 -134.08 -168.10 59.96
N LYS A 369 -134.53 -166.93 60.42
CA LYS A 369 -135.05 -166.73 61.78
C LYS A 369 -136.32 -167.53 62.01
N ALA A 370 -137.26 -167.53 61.06
CA ALA A 370 -138.48 -168.33 61.13
C ALA A 370 -138.21 -169.85 61.07
N SER A 371 -137.17 -170.31 60.37
CA SER A 371 -136.78 -171.73 60.35
C SER A 371 -136.05 -172.17 61.62
N VAL A 372 -135.29 -171.29 62.28
CA VAL A 372 -134.80 -171.54 63.65
C VAL A 372 -135.98 -171.57 64.64
N GLN A 373 -137.03 -170.78 64.40
CA GLN A 373 -138.29 -170.88 65.15
C GLN A 373 -139.01 -172.23 64.92
N ALA A 374 -138.88 -172.82 63.73
CA ALA A 374 -139.30 -174.19 63.43
C ALA A 374 -138.41 -175.27 64.06
N GLN A 375 -137.31 -174.91 64.71
CA GLN A 375 -136.40 -175.83 65.41
C GLN A 375 -136.58 -175.74 66.94
N LEU A 376 -136.72 -174.54 67.50
CA LEU A 376 -137.23 -174.34 68.87
C LEU A 376 -138.59 -175.03 69.09
N GLY A 377 -139.49 -174.97 68.10
CA GLY A 377 -140.78 -175.65 68.15
C GLY A 377 -140.74 -177.17 67.94
N ASN A 378 -139.64 -177.71 67.39
CA ASN A 378 -139.49 -179.16 67.16
C ASN A 378 -138.99 -179.90 68.42
N LEU A 379 -138.49 -179.17 69.41
CA LEU A 379 -138.02 -179.70 70.69
C LEU A 379 -138.89 -179.30 71.89
N LYS A 380 -140.04 -178.63 71.69
CA LYS A 380 -141.22 -178.99 72.49
C LYS A 380 -141.97 -180.12 71.77
N ASP A 381 -141.31 -181.27 71.61
CA ASP A 381 -141.40 -182.40 72.55
C ASP A 381 -142.86 -182.85 72.76
N LEU A 382 -143.27 -184.07 72.35
CA LEU A 382 -142.53 -185.33 72.08
C LEU A 382 -141.88 -185.96 73.33
N ALA A 383 -141.64 -185.17 74.37
CA ALA A 383 -141.96 -185.53 75.74
C ALA A 383 -143.45 -185.16 76.02
N GLU A 384 -144.39 -186.11 76.01
CA GLU A 384 -144.15 -187.56 75.85
C GLU A 384 -145.43 -188.38 75.61
N GLU A 385 -145.28 -189.57 75.01
CA GLU A 385 -146.21 -190.69 75.17
C GLU A 385 -145.42 -191.97 75.54
N ALA A 386 -145.29 -192.36 76.81
CA ALA A 386 -145.73 -191.64 78.01
C ALA A 386 -144.87 -191.97 79.24
N LYS A 387 -144.01 -191.03 79.65
CA LYS A 387 -143.70 -190.74 81.06
C LYS A 387 -144.13 -189.32 81.48
N GLN A 388 -145.20 -188.84 80.83
CA GLN A 388 -146.13 -187.85 81.38
C GLN A 388 -145.53 -186.43 81.47
N ASP A 389 -145.84 -185.60 80.46
CA ASP A 389 -145.81 -184.13 80.53
C ASP A 389 -144.42 -183.38 80.44
N PHE A 390 -143.89 -183.09 79.21
CA PHE A 390 -142.94 -181.97 78.81
C PHE A 390 -141.36 -182.14 78.97
N PRO A 391 -140.45 -181.15 78.61
CA PRO A 391 -140.08 -180.54 77.27
C PRO A 391 -138.58 -180.07 77.01
N ASP A 392 -138.24 -179.55 75.79
CA ASP A 392 -137.46 -178.30 75.40
C ASP A 392 -136.25 -178.35 74.35
N ALA A 393 -136.13 -177.30 73.46
CA ALA A 393 -134.91 -176.52 72.96
C ALA A 393 -134.03 -176.69 71.61
N ASP A 394 -134.01 -175.64 70.71
CA ASP A 394 -132.90 -174.77 70.08
C ASP A 394 -132.26 -174.75 68.58
N PRO A 395 -130.92 -174.56 68.23
CA PRO A 395 -130.40 -173.44 67.33
C PRO A 395 -129.27 -173.53 66.19
N PHE A 396 -129.16 -172.50 65.28
CA PHE A 396 -128.04 -171.85 64.43
C PHE A 396 -127.16 -172.61 63.33
N ALA A 397 -126.18 -172.11 62.48
CA ALA A 397 -125.36 -170.86 62.17
C ALA A 397 -124.88 -170.65 60.64
N ALA A 398 -123.84 -169.84 60.24
CA ALA A 398 -123.56 -169.36 58.80
C ALA A 398 -122.11 -168.87 58.31
N GLU A 399 -121.92 -168.49 56.99
CA GLU A 399 -121.09 -167.36 56.35
C GLU A 399 -119.92 -167.51 55.26
N GLU A 400 -119.69 -166.46 54.39
CA GLU A 400 -118.46 -165.87 53.68
C GLU A 400 -117.82 -166.06 52.20
N LYS A 401 -117.55 -164.89 51.51
CA LYS A 401 -116.36 -164.31 50.72
C LYS A 401 -115.81 -164.54 49.23
N THR A 402 -115.68 -163.41 48.46
CA THR A 402 -114.50 -162.80 47.66
C THR A 402 -114.17 -162.81 46.11
N LYS A 403 -113.88 -161.58 45.56
CA LYS A 403 -112.72 -161.06 44.71
C LYS A 403 -112.68 -160.82 43.15
N LYS A 404 -112.28 -159.56 42.78
CA LYS A 404 -111.49 -159.00 41.61
C LYS A 404 -112.04 -158.84 40.16
N LYS A 405 -111.65 -157.73 39.48
CA LYS A 405 -111.75 -157.43 38.01
C LYS A 405 -110.80 -156.28 37.55
N SER A 406 -110.66 -156.03 36.24
CA SER A 406 -109.82 -154.97 35.60
C SER A 406 -110.43 -154.44 34.27
N ALA A 407 -109.86 -153.37 33.69
CA ALA A 407 -110.33 -152.67 32.46
C ALA A 407 -109.96 -153.37 31.12
N PRO A 408 -110.59 -152.98 29.98
CA PRO A 408 -109.88 -152.19 28.94
C PRO A 408 -110.76 -151.18 28.12
N ASP A 409 -110.13 -150.56 27.08
CA ASP A 409 -110.65 -149.76 25.94
C ASP A 409 -111.35 -148.37 26.17
N GLY A 410 -111.28 -147.39 25.25
CA GLY A 410 -110.39 -147.27 24.06
C GLY A 410 -110.80 -146.29 22.92
N LYS A 411 -110.08 -145.16 22.74
CA LYS A 411 -110.03 -144.24 21.55
C LYS A 411 -111.34 -143.40 21.28
N LYS A 412 -111.38 -142.29 20.51
CA LYS A 412 -110.43 -141.49 19.67
C LYS A 412 -111.00 -140.06 19.40
N SER A 413 -110.18 -139.00 19.26
CA SER A 413 -110.20 -137.93 18.18
C SER A 413 -109.69 -136.51 18.55
N GLU A 414 -108.72 -136.02 17.76
CA GLU A 414 -108.55 -134.65 17.16
C GLU A 414 -108.28 -133.34 17.97
N ASN A 415 -107.06 -132.81 17.75
CA ASN A 415 -106.62 -131.45 17.33
C ASN A 415 -106.57 -130.16 18.20
N SER A 416 -105.32 -129.67 18.33
CA SER A 416 -104.76 -128.31 18.08
C SER A 416 -105.03 -127.08 18.99
N ASP A 417 -103.97 -126.71 19.73
CA ASP A 417 -103.28 -125.39 19.83
C ASP A 417 -103.87 -124.14 20.55
N ALA A 418 -102.94 -123.23 20.87
CA ALA A 418 -103.00 -122.01 21.74
C ALA A 418 -103.01 -122.28 23.26
N ASP A 419 -102.32 -121.52 24.15
CA ASP A 419 -101.32 -120.44 24.06
C ASP A 419 -100.49 -120.38 25.39
N LYS A 420 -99.31 -119.72 25.42
CA LYS A 420 -98.83 -118.89 26.57
C LYS A 420 -97.53 -118.09 26.35
N THR A 421 -97.71 -116.79 26.05
CA THR A 421 -97.13 -115.59 26.73
C THR A 421 -95.71 -115.54 27.35
N MET A 422 -95.03 -114.38 27.15
CA MET A 422 -94.28 -113.51 28.12
C MET A 422 -92.95 -112.91 27.56
N VAL A 423 -92.38 -111.77 28.01
CA VAL A 423 -92.91 -110.45 28.48
C VAL A 423 -91.76 -109.40 28.62
N ARG A 424 -92.08 -108.08 28.77
CA ARG A 424 -91.25 -106.94 29.28
C ARG A 424 -90.23 -106.20 28.36
N PRO A 425 -90.35 -104.86 28.27
CA PRO A 425 -89.26 -103.92 27.98
C PRO A 425 -89.05 -102.83 29.08
N ALA A 426 -88.20 -101.84 28.77
CA ALA A 426 -88.04 -100.50 29.37
C ALA A 426 -87.30 -100.32 30.72
N ASN A 427 -86.34 -99.37 30.71
CA ASN A 427 -86.19 -98.31 31.72
C ASN A 427 -85.72 -97.01 31.01
N GLN A 428 -85.92 -95.84 31.63
CA GLN A 428 -85.65 -94.50 31.05
C GLN A 428 -84.79 -93.62 32.00
N GLN A 429 -84.63 -92.33 31.63
CA GLN A 429 -84.10 -91.19 32.42
C GLN A 429 -82.57 -91.07 32.46
N ALA A 430 -81.97 -89.86 32.55
CA ALA A 430 -82.41 -88.50 32.18
C ALA A 430 -81.16 -87.58 32.10
N GLY A 431 -81.27 -86.35 31.55
CA GLY A 431 -80.26 -85.29 31.71
C GLY A 431 -80.47 -84.47 33.01
N PRO A 432 -79.86 -83.27 33.17
CA PRO A 432 -79.05 -82.49 32.21
C PRO A 432 -77.70 -81.99 32.81
N GLU A 433 -76.99 -81.07 32.13
CA GLU A 433 -76.61 -79.72 32.62
C GLU A 433 -75.58 -79.01 31.70
N GLU A 434 -75.46 -77.68 31.84
CA GLU A 434 -74.67 -76.76 30.97
C GLU A 434 -73.36 -76.31 31.63
N LYS A 435 -72.36 -75.88 30.84
CA LYS A 435 -71.48 -74.71 31.13
C LYS A 435 -71.12 -73.97 29.83
N THR A 436 -71.51 -72.70 29.62
CA THR A 436 -70.91 -71.42 30.07
C THR A 436 -69.53 -71.05 29.44
N THR A 437 -69.59 -70.18 28.42
CA THR A 437 -68.92 -68.87 28.19
C THR A 437 -67.60 -68.48 28.89
N VAL A 438 -66.93 -67.46 28.30
CA VAL A 438 -65.75 -66.66 28.77
C VAL A 438 -64.40 -67.31 28.40
N ILE A 439 -63.54 -66.78 27.51
CA ILE A 439 -63.07 -65.41 27.14
C ILE A 439 -62.11 -64.78 28.15
N GLU A 440 -60.82 -64.84 27.84
CA GLU A 440 -59.91 -63.68 27.93
C GLU A 440 -58.96 -63.72 26.71
#